data_AF-A0A259NA41-F1
#
_entry.id   AF-A0A259NA41-F1
#
_cell.length_a   1.000
_cell.length_b   1.000
_cell.length_c   1.000
_cell.angle_alpha   90.00
_cell.angle_beta   90.00
_cell.angle_gamma   90.00
#
_symmetry.space_group_name_H-M   'P 1'
#
loop_
_entity.id
_entity.type
_entity.pdbx_description
1 polymer ?
#
loop_
_entity_poly.entity_id
_entity_poly.type
_entity_poly.pdbx_seq_one_letter_code
_entity_poly.pdbx_strand_id
1 'polypeptide(L)'
;MANNLLGSLTVNTFLQQYWQKKAHLFHQAIPDFLGYLTVKEIKKLATHPDVQARLILRHGRQYTCHQGPFRPIDLKDLGETNWTLLIQSLNHWQEEADQLLQDFRFIPYARRDPWRWGRPSF
;
A
#
# COMPACT_ATOMS: atom_id res chain seq x y z
N MET A 1 18.34 4.85 10.19
CA MET A 1 17.89 5.60 11.39
C MET A 1 16.58 4.97 11.83
N ALA A 2 16.37 4.71 13.13
CA ALA A 2 15.16 4.02 13.58
C ALA A 2 13.96 4.96 13.45
N ASN A 3 13.01 4.61 12.56
CA ASN A 3 11.76 5.34 12.42
C ASN A 3 10.97 5.27 13.71
N ASN A 4 10.65 6.42 14.29
CA ASN A 4 9.75 6.47 15.42
C ASN A 4 8.28 6.48 14.93
N LEU A 5 7.86 5.36 14.35
CA LEU A 5 6.54 5.19 13.71
C LEU A 5 5.36 5.52 14.64
N LEU A 6 5.57 5.38 15.95
CA LEU A 6 4.55 5.58 16.97
C LEU A 6 4.68 6.94 17.69
N GLY A 7 5.51 7.85 17.17
CA GLY A 7 5.73 9.17 17.77
C GLY A 7 6.23 9.04 19.22
N SER A 8 5.55 9.65 20.18
CA SER A 8 5.93 9.51 21.59
C SER A 8 5.42 8.22 22.26
N LEU A 9 4.61 7.42 21.57
CA LEU A 9 4.02 6.21 22.15
C LEU A 9 4.99 5.05 22.15
N THR A 10 4.98 4.29 23.25
CA THR A 10 5.62 2.97 23.26
C THR A 10 4.75 1.96 22.51
N VAL A 11 5.38 0.89 22.03
CA VAL A 11 4.68 -0.27 21.44
C VAL A 11 3.62 -0.82 22.41
N ASN A 12 3.93 -0.93 23.70
CA ASN A 12 2.99 -1.46 24.69
C ASN A 12 1.74 -0.57 24.81
N THR A 13 1.94 0.74 24.92
CA THR A 13 0.82 1.71 24.96
C THR A 13 -0.02 1.63 23.69
N PHE A 14 0.62 1.53 22.52
CA PHE A 14 -0.08 1.37 21.24
C PHE A 14 -0.96 0.12 21.21
N LEU A 15 -0.41 -1.04 21.57
CA LEU A 15 -1.12 -2.31 21.57
C LEU A 15 -2.28 -2.33 22.58
N GLN A 16 -2.08 -1.75 23.76
CA GLN A 16 -3.10 -1.74 24.80
C GLN A 16 -4.23 -0.76 24.54
N GLN A 17 -3.97 0.42 23.97
CA GLN A 17 -4.95 1.50 23.92
C GLN A 17 -5.50 1.77 22.51
N TYR A 18 -4.80 1.37 21.45
CA TYR A 18 -5.11 1.78 20.08
C TYR A 18 -5.35 0.60 19.14
N TRP A 19 -4.47 -0.40 19.15
CA TRP A 19 -4.55 -1.54 18.24
C TRP A 19 -5.91 -2.24 18.33
N GLN A 20 -6.66 -2.24 17.22
CA GLN A 20 -8.03 -2.76 17.11
C GLN A 20 -9.08 -2.14 18.05
N LYS A 21 -8.82 -0.93 18.57
CA LYS A 21 -9.73 -0.23 19.49
C LYS A 21 -10.19 1.12 18.95
N LYS A 22 -9.26 1.95 18.45
CA LYS A 22 -9.56 3.28 17.92
C LYS A 22 -8.52 3.73 16.90
N ALA A 23 -8.97 4.52 15.92
CA ALA A 23 -8.07 5.17 14.97
C ALA A 23 -7.17 6.20 15.70
N HIS A 24 -5.93 6.31 15.25
CA HIS A 24 -4.99 7.33 15.72
C HIS A 24 -4.14 7.82 14.56
N LEU A 25 -3.99 9.13 14.46
CA LEU A 25 -3.16 9.78 13.44
C LEU A 25 -1.80 10.11 14.04
N PHE A 26 -0.75 9.51 13.51
CA PHE A 26 0.63 9.85 13.85
C PHE A 26 1.16 10.87 12.84
N HIS A 27 1.37 12.10 13.29
CA HIS A 27 1.99 13.13 12.46
C HIS A 27 3.48 12.83 12.27
N GLN A 28 3.97 12.98 11.03
CA GLN A 28 5.38 12.80 10.68
C GLN A 28 5.99 11.47 11.16
N ALA A 29 5.20 10.38 11.17
CA ALA A 29 5.66 9.05 11.59
C ALA A 29 6.86 8.54 10.77
N ILE A 30 6.94 8.96 9.51
CA ILE A 30 8.07 8.73 8.60
C ILE A 30 8.47 10.10 8.07
N PRO A 31 9.47 10.76 8.69
CA PRO A 31 9.96 12.05 8.22
C PRO A 31 10.44 11.95 6.77
N ASP A 32 10.20 13.01 6.00
CA ASP A 32 10.67 13.15 4.61
C ASP A 32 10.23 12.02 3.66
N PHE A 33 9.06 11.41 3.91
CA PHE A 33 8.51 10.39 3.03
C PHE A 33 8.03 10.99 1.69
N LEU A 34 8.82 10.78 0.63
CA LEU A 34 8.50 11.22 -0.73
C LEU A 34 7.85 10.12 -1.60
N GLY A 35 7.69 8.91 -1.05
CA GLY A 35 7.26 7.72 -1.78
C GLY A 35 8.44 6.92 -2.36
N TYR A 36 8.22 5.62 -2.57
CA TYR A 36 9.25 4.70 -3.09
C TYR A 36 9.32 4.67 -4.62
N LEU A 37 8.21 4.98 -5.29
CA LEU A 37 8.09 4.90 -6.73
C LEU A 37 7.44 6.16 -7.28
N THR A 38 7.90 6.59 -8.44
CA THR A 38 7.25 7.60 -9.26
C THR A 38 5.97 7.02 -9.89
N VAL A 39 5.05 7.91 -10.29
CA VAL A 39 3.82 7.52 -11.01
C VAL A 39 4.14 6.70 -12.28
N LYS A 40 5.24 7.02 -12.98
CA LYS A 40 5.67 6.30 -14.18
C LYS A 40 6.08 4.86 -13.86
N GLU A 41 6.81 4.66 -12.77
CA GLU A 41 7.22 3.32 -12.33
C GLU A 41 6.04 2.49 -11.85
N ILE A 42 5.09 3.10 -11.11
CA ILE A 42 3.85 2.44 -10.70
C ILE A 42 3.04 1.98 -11.92
N LYS A 43 2.90 2.83 -12.95
CA LYS A 43 2.22 2.47 -14.20
C LYS A 43 2.92 1.33 -14.92
N LYS A 44 4.26 1.33 -14.97
CA LYS A 44 5.04 0.23 -15.57
C LYS A 44 4.85 -1.06 -14.78
N LEU A 45 4.84 -1.00 -13.45
CA LEU A 45 4.65 -2.16 -12.59
C LEU A 45 3.24 -2.76 -12.79
N ALA A 46 2.22 -1.92 -13.01
CA ALA A 46 0.85 -2.34 -13.27
C ALA A 46 0.65 -3.14 -14.57
N THR A 47 1.64 -3.16 -15.48
CA THR A 47 1.60 -3.98 -16.70
C THR A 47 2.26 -5.34 -16.53
N HIS A 48 2.90 -5.61 -15.39
CA HIS A 48 3.58 -6.86 -15.13
C HIS A 48 2.54 -7.97 -14.82
N PRO A 49 2.63 -9.17 -15.43
CA PRO A 49 1.62 -10.21 -15.28
C PRO A 49 1.43 -10.70 -13.83
N ASP A 50 2.52 -10.77 -13.06
CA ASP A 50 2.48 -11.23 -11.66
C ASP A 50 2.09 -10.13 -10.66
N VAL A 51 1.86 -8.90 -11.13
CA VAL A 51 1.47 -7.79 -10.27
C VAL A 51 -0.05 -7.69 -10.21
N GLN A 52 -0.59 -7.78 -8.99
CA GLN A 52 -1.99 -7.47 -8.76
C GLN A 52 -2.22 -5.95 -8.74
N ALA A 53 -2.69 -5.43 -9.88
CA ALA A 53 -3.05 -4.03 -10.04
C ALA A 53 -4.57 -3.83 -10.13
N ARG A 54 -5.06 -2.71 -9.59
CA ARG A 54 -6.45 -2.26 -9.75
C ARG A 54 -6.49 -0.79 -10.13
N LEU A 55 -7.26 -0.46 -11.16
CA LEU A 55 -7.50 0.90 -11.60
C LEU A 55 -8.94 1.28 -11.27
N ILE A 56 -9.10 2.29 -10.41
CA ILE A 56 -10.40 2.85 -10.06
C ILE A 56 -10.55 4.15 -10.84
N LEU A 57 -11.61 4.26 -11.64
CA LEU A 57 -11.96 5.48 -12.38
C LEU A 57 -13.24 6.08 -11.79
N ARG A 58 -13.31 7.42 -11.77
CA ARG A 58 -14.48 8.16 -11.34
C ARG A 58 -15.04 8.97 -12.51
N HIS A 59 -16.30 8.73 -12.83
CA HIS A 59 -17.05 9.49 -13.83
C HIS A 59 -18.22 10.20 -13.12
N GLY A 60 -18.02 11.46 -12.76
CA GLY A 60 -18.99 12.23 -11.96
C GLY A 60 -19.22 11.62 -10.57
N ARG A 61 -20.38 10.96 -10.38
CA ARG A 61 -20.73 10.23 -9.15
C ARG A 61 -20.55 8.72 -9.25
N GLN A 62 -20.23 8.20 -10.44
CA GLN A 62 -20.05 6.78 -10.69
C GLN A 62 -18.59 6.38 -10.56
N TYR A 63 -18.35 5.14 -10.15
CA TYR A 63 -17.02 4.55 -10.05
C TYR A 63 -16.98 3.24 -10.83
N THR A 64 -15.91 3.04 -11.60
CA THR A 64 -15.60 1.75 -12.22
C THR A 64 -14.27 1.24 -11.69
N CYS A 65 -14.13 -0.07 -11.60
CA CYS A 65 -12.93 -0.73 -11.13
C CYS A 65 -12.50 -1.76 -12.16
N HIS A 66 -11.28 -1.61 -12.66
CA HIS A 66 -10.65 -2.53 -13.61
C HIS A 66 -9.51 -3.26 -12.90
N GLN A 67 -9.35 -4.54 -13.21
CA GLN A 67 -8.26 -5.36 -12.68
C GLN A 67 -7.20 -5.54 -13.76
N GLY A 68 -5.93 -5.48 -13.35
CA GLY A 68 -4.80 -5.74 -14.22
C GLY A 68 -4.56 -7.25 -14.47
N PRO A 69 -3.48 -7.58 -15.18
CA PRO A 69 -2.46 -6.66 -15.70
C PRO A 69 -3.01 -5.76 -16.80
N PHE A 70 -2.53 -4.51 -16.85
CA PHE A 70 -2.96 -3.53 -17.86
C PHE A 70 -2.00 -3.50 -19.04
N ARG A 71 -2.46 -3.07 -20.22
CA ARG A 71 -1.55 -2.73 -21.31
C ARG A 71 -1.04 -1.29 -21.11
N PRO A 72 0.17 -0.96 -21.56
CA PRO A 72 0.69 0.42 -21.46
C PRO A 72 -0.24 1.48 -22.04
N ILE A 73 -0.96 1.13 -23.11
CA ILE A 73 -1.94 2.03 -23.75
C ILE A 73 -3.12 2.36 -22.83
N ASP A 74 -3.59 1.39 -22.05
CA ASP A 74 -4.74 1.56 -21.14
C ASP A 74 -4.43 2.55 -20.00
N LEU A 75 -3.15 2.75 -19.69
CA LEU A 75 -2.67 3.64 -18.62
C LEU A 75 -2.17 5.00 -19.12
N LYS A 76 -2.04 5.17 -20.44
CA LYS A 76 -1.58 6.41 -21.08
C LYS A 76 -2.68 7.48 -21.05
N ASP A 77 -3.93 7.07 -21.23
CA ASP A 77 -5.07 7.97 -21.49
C ASP A 77 -5.91 8.31 -20.24
N LEU A 78 -5.37 8.11 -19.04
CA LEU A 78 -6.10 8.33 -17.77
C LEU A 78 -6.37 9.81 -17.45
N GLY A 79 -5.72 10.75 -18.15
CA GLY A 79 -5.77 12.18 -17.83
C GLY A 79 -5.12 12.52 -16.49
N GLU A 80 -5.34 13.75 -16.00
CA GLU A 80 -4.68 14.28 -14.78
C GLU A 80 -5.43 13.96 -13.48
N THR A 81 -6.74 13.72 -13.51
CA THR A 81 -7.59 13.59 -12.32
C THR A 81 -8.63 12.48 -12.44
N ASN A 82 -9.35 12.19 -11.35
CA ASN A 82 -10.48 11.24 -11.29
C ASN A 82 -10.12 9.76 -11.49
N TRP A 83 -8.90 9.37 -11.17
CA TRP A 83 -8.48 7.97 -11.15
C TRP A 83 -7.57 7.67 -9.98
N THR A 84 -7.46 6.40 -9.61
CA THR A 84 -6.49 5.90 -8.64
C THR A 84 -6.01 4.52 -9.09
N LEU A 85 -4.69 4.37 -9.18
CA LEU A 85 -4.04 3.10 -9.51
C LEU A 85 -3.48 2.49 -8.22
N LEU A 86 -3.92 1.28 -7.90
CA LEU A 86 -3.52 0.53 -6.71
C LEU A 86 -2.65 -0.65 -7.11
N ILE A 87 -1.46 -0.75 -6.54
CA ILE A 87 -0.58 -1.91 -6.65
C ILE A 87 -0.56 -2.65 -5.32
N GLN A 88 -0.81 -3.95 -5.35
CA GLN A 88 -0.73 -4.80 -4.16
C GLN A 88 0.64 -5.46 -4.03
N SER A 89 1.03 -5.76 -2.79
CA SER A 89 2.28 -6.47 -2.47
C SER A 89 3.54 -5.80 -3.01
N LEU A 90 3.62 -4.46 -2.91
CA LEU A 90 4.78 -3.71 -3.39
C LEU A 90 6.10 -4.15 -2.73
N ASN A 91 6.04 -4.66 -1.49
CA ASN A 91 7.17 -5.22 -0.75
C ASN A 91 7.85 -6.41 -1.46
N HIS A 92 7.16 -7.13 -2.36
CA HIS A 92 7.80 -8.18 -3.17
C HIS A 92 8.62 -7.61 -4.35
N TRP A 93 8.39 -6.35 -4.71
CA TRP A 93 8.97 -5.71 -5.89
C TRP A 93 9.96 -4.60 -5.53
N GLN A 94 9.98 -4.13 -4.28
CA GLN A 94 10.82 -3.03 -3.79
C GLN A 94 11.30 -3.34 -2.36
N GLU A 95 12.62 -3.29 -2.16
CA GLU A 95 13.26 -3.59 -0.87
C GLU A 95 12.90 -2.55 0.18
N GLU A 96 12.80 -1.28 -0.21
CA GLU A 96 12.45 -0.18 0.69
C GLU A 96 11.02 -0.31 1.23
N ALA A 97 10.10 -0.86 0.43
CA ALA A 97 8.74 -1.16 0.86
C ALA A 97 8.70 -2.36 1.82
N ASP A 98 9.58 -3.35 1.65
CA ASP A 98 9.74 -4.43 2.63
C ASP A 98 10.34 -3.91 3.95
N GLN A 99 11.36 -3.04 3.87
CA GLN A 99 11.98 -2.43 5.04
C GLN A 99 10.97 -1.62 5.86
N LEU A 100 10.05 -0.91 5.21
CA LEU A 100 8.93 -0.25 5.90
C LEU A 100 8.02 -1.24 6.61
N LEU A 101 7.67 -2.36 5.98
CA LEU A 101 6.86 -3.41 6.61
C LEU A 101 7.59 -4.01 7.83
N GLN A 102 8.91 -4.11 7.77
CA GLN A 102 9.73 -4.57 8.88
C GLN A 102 9.73 -3.62 10.09
N ASP A 103 9.46 -2.33 9.92
CA ASP A 103 9.33 -1.39 11.04
C ASP A 103 8.09 -1.70 11.90
N PHE A 104 7.10 -2.43 11.35
CA PHE A 104 5.91 -2.90 12.07
C PHE A 104 6.08 -4.26 12.76
N ARG A 105 7.32 -4.77 12.91
CA ARG A 105 7.62 -6.11 13.48
C ARG A 105 7.06 -6.39 14.88
N PHE A 106 6.67 -5.36 15.63
CA PHE A 106 5.98 -5.49 16.91
C PHE A 106 4.56 -6.08 16.81
N ILE A 107 3.97 -6.12 15.62
CA ILE A 107 2.73 -6.86 15.34
C ILE A 107 3.07 -8.31 14.97
N PRO A 108 2.34 -9.33 15.45
CA PRO A 108 2.56 -10.72 15.03
C PRO A 108 2.53 -10.87 13.50
N TYR A 109 3.44 -11.69 12.95
CA TYR A 109 3.57 -11.85 11.49
C TYR A 109 2.27 -12.30 10.82
N ALA A 110 1.54 -13.25 11.43
CA ALA A 110 0.24 -13.71 10.94
C ALA A 110 -0.86 -12.62 10.88
N ARG A 111 -0.62 -11.44 11.47
CA ARG A 111 -1.50 -10.28 11.45
C ARG A 111 -0.95 -9.13 10.61
N ARG A 112 0.29 -9.27 10.11
CA ARG A 112 0.95 -8.36 9.16
C ARG A 112 0.77 -8.93 7.78
N ASP A 113 -0.40 -8.69 7.22
CA ASP A 113 -0.80 -9.35 5.99
C ASP A 113 -0.63 -8.44 4.76
N PRO A 114 -0.04 -8.96 3.67
CA PRO A 114 -0.48 -8.63 2.31
C PRO A 114 -1.30 -9.75 1.61
N TRP A 115 -1.51 -10.93 2.22
CA TRP A 115 -2.21 -12.09 1.64
C TRP A 115 -3.04 -12.95 2.60
N ARG A 116 -4.33 -12.65 2.70
CA ARG A 116 -5.35 -13.63 3.08
C ARG A 116 -6.70 -13.40 2.40
N TRP A 117 -6.71 -13.40 1.07
CA TRP A 117 -7.88 -13.77 0.28
C TRP A 117 -7.43 -14.47 -1.01
N GLY A 118 -7.54 -15.81 -1.09
CA GLY A 118 -7.58 -16.49 -2.39
C GLY A 118 -6.86 -17.83 -2.58
N ARG A 119 -6.14 -18.40 -1.61
CA ARG A 119 -5.70 -19.81 -1.72
C ARG A 119 -6.35 -20.67 -0.63
N PRO A 120 -7.06 -21.76 -0.99
CA PRO A 120 -7.46 -22.74 -0.01
C PRO A 120 -6.18 -23.38 0.54
N SER A 121 -6.09 -23.46 1.86
CA SER A 121 -5.10 -24.29 2.52
C SER A 121 -5.35 -25.74 2.13
N PHE A 122 -4.47 -26.34 1.34
CA PHE A 122 -3.97 -27.73 1.41
C PHE A 122 -2.88 -27.89 0.35
#